data_AF-A0A2E0H8Y2-F1
#
_entry.id   AF-A0A2E0H8Y2-F1
#
_cell.length_a   1.000
_cell.length_b   1.000
_cell.length_c   1.000
_cell.angle_alpha   90.00
_cell.angle_beta   90.00
_cell.angle_gamma   90.00
#
_symmetry.space_group_name_H-M   'P 1'
#
loop_
_entity.id
_entity.type
_entity.pdbx_description
1 polymer ?
#
loop_
_entity_poly.entity_id
_entity_poly.type
_entity_poly.pdbx_seq_one_letter_code
_entity_poly.pdbx_strand_id
1 'polypeptide(L)'
;MYYISELHMMDNEDGIPKLADYTDTFGPYKTLKYARKDFIKKVCKSKFLKHWDFMIRGPRKMNRHGYKSEWYVPINKQSTIGHN
;
A
#
# COMPACT_ATOMS: atom_id res chain seq x y z
N MET A 1 -1.55 0.61 -14.41
CA MET A 1 -0.38 -0.21 -13.99
C MET A 1 -0.34 -0.24 -12.47
N TYR A 2 0.46 -1.14 -11.87
CA TYR A 2 0.60 -1.25 -10.42
C TYR A 2 2.00 -0.82 -9.98
N TYR A 3 2.09 -0.20 -8.80
CA TYR A 3 3.32 0.27 -8.18
C TYR A 3 3.32 -0.13 -6.71
N ILE A 4 4.50 -0.30 -6.14
CA ILE A 4 4.69 -0.33 -4.70
C ILE A 4 5.08 1.09 -4.31
N SER A 5 4.33 1.69 -3.39
CA SER A 5 4.49 3.07 -3.01
C SER A 5 4.75 3.14 -1.51
N GLU A 6 5.73 3.96 -1.14
CA GLU A 6 5.99 4.39 0.21
C GLU A 6 4.97 5.45 0.59
N LEU A 7 4.38 5.33 1.77
CA LEU A 7 3.36 6.22 2.29
C LEU A 7 3.97 7.11 3.36
N HIS A 8 3.82 8.42 3.18
CA HIS A 8 4.21 9.39 4.18
C HIS A 8 2.96 9.79 4.95
N MET A 9 2.81 9.21 6.14
CA MET A 9 1.70 9.50 7.04
C MET A 9 2.08 10.70 7.91
N MET A 10 1.16 11.64 8.06
CA MET A 10 1.28 12.77 8.99
C MET A 10 0.02 12.83 9.84
N ASP A 11 0.15 13.30 11.06
CA ASP A 11 -1.01 13.58 11.90
C ASP A 11 -1.71 14.85 11.40
N ASN A 12 -3.04 14.82 11.38
CA ASN A 12 -3.83 16.04 11.17
C ASN A 12 -3.84 16.91 12.44
N GLU A 13 -4.54 18.05 12.40
CA GLU A 13 -4.68 18.98 13.53
C GLU A 13 -5.32 18.32 14.78
N ASP A 14 -6.01 17.19 14.61
CA ASP A 14 -6.66 16.42 15.67
C ASP A 14 -5.81 15.21 16.15
N GLY A 15 -4.58 15.06 15.66
CA GLY A 15 -3.72 13.90 15.98
C GLY A 15 -4.12 12.59 15.29
N ILE A 16 -4.96 12.65 14.25
CA ILE A 16 -5.41 11.50 13.47
C ILE A 16 -4.45 11.27 12.30
N PRO A 17 -3.83 10.08 12.18
CA PRO A 17 -2.93 9.77 11.07
C PRO A 17 -3.63 9.85 9.72
N LYS A 18 -3.11 10.67 8.83
CA LYS A 18 -3.59 10.86 7.46
C LYS A 18 -2.45 10.70 6.47
N LEU A 19 -2.73 10.14 5.30
CA LEU A 19 -1.76 10.12 4.21
C LEU A 19 -1.53 11.55 3.72
N ALA A 20 -0.31 12.07 3.88
CA ALA A 20 0.08 13.37 3.35
C ALA A 20 0.46 13.27 1.88
N ASP A 21 1.38 12.35 1.57
CA ASP A 21 1.86 12.08 0.22
C ASP A 21 2.41 10.64 0.10
N TYR A 22 2.86 10.28 -1.10
CA TYR A 22 3.40 8.96 -1.39
C TYR A 22 4.46 9.01 -2.49
N THR A 23 5.41 8.07 -2.44
CA THR A 23 6.44 7.91 -3.47
C THR A 23 6.37 6.52 -4.09
N ASP A 24 6.19 6.44 -5.41
CA ASP A 24 6.22 5.17 -6.14
C ASP A 24 7.67 4.64 -6.23
N THR A 25 8.02 3.69 -5.37
CA THR A 25 9.39 3.17 -5.21
C THR A 25 9.70 1.96 -6.11
N PHE A 26 8.69 1.14 -6.43
CA PHE A 26 8.89 0.00 -7.33
C PHE A 26 7.76 -0.18 -8.35
N GLY A 27 8.11 -0.52 -9.58
CA GLY A 27 7.19 -0.73 -10.69
C GLY A 27 7.73 -0.12 -11.98
N PRO A 28 6.89 0.06 -13.03
CA PRO A 28 5.50 -0.40 -13.11
C PRO A 28 5.37 -1.93 -13.25
N TYR A 29 4.37 -2.50 -12.61
CA TYR A 29 3.95 -3.89 -12.75
C TYR A 29 2.68 -3.99 -13.60
N LYS A 30 2.64 -4.96 -14.51
CA LYS A 30 1.46 -5.20 -15.37
C LYS A 30 0.26 -5.75 -14.60
N THR A 31 0.48 -6.54 -13.55
CA THR A 31 -0.59 -7.14 -12.75
C THR A 31 -0.35 -7.00 -11.25
N LEU A 32 -1.44 -6.98 -10.48
CA LEU A 32 -1.41 -6.96 -9.00
C LEU A 32 -0.64 -8.16 -8.43
N LYS A 33 -0.70 -9.32 -9.11
CA LYS A 33 0.00 -10.54 -8.70
C LYS A 33 1.53 -10.33 -8.69
N TYR A 34 2.08 -9.70 -9.71
CA TYR A 34 3.52 -9.40 -9.75
C TYR A 34 3.92 -8.36 -8.70
N ALA A 35 3.13 -7.28 -8.55
CA ALA A 35 3.37 -6.28 -7.53
C ALA A 35 3.39 -6.89 -6.12
N ARG A 36 2.46 -7.81 -5.81
CA ARG A 36 2.42 -8.54 -4.52
C ARG A 36 3.64 -9.42 -4.29
N LYS A 37 4.08 -10.16 -5.32
CA LYS A 37 5.27 -11.02 -5.23
C LYS A 37 6.52 -10.18 -4.94
N ASP A 38 6.68 -9.06 -5.64
CA ASP A 38 7.81 -8.15 -5.43
C ASP A 38 7.74 -7.41 -4.11
N PHE A 39 6.55 -7.03 -3.65
CA PHE A 39 6.35 -6.43 -2.32
C PHE A 39 6.89 -7.34 -1.23
N ILE A 40 6.57 -8.63 -1.28
CA ILE A 40 7.10 -9.62 -0.32
C ILE A 40 8.62 -9.68 -0.41
N LYS A 41 9.18 -9.73 -1.62
CA LYS A 41 10.61 -9.87 -1.84
C LYS A 41 11.40 -8.64 -1.40
N LYS A 42 10.91 -7.43 -1.69
CA LYS A 42 11.64 -6.18 -1.51
C LYS A 42 11.31 -5.50 -0.18
N VAL A 43 10.04 -5.43 0.17
CA VAL A 43 9.58 -4.73 1.38
C VAL A 43 9.58 -5.69 2.56
N CYS A 44 8.79 -6.78 2.52
CA CYS A 44 8.62 -7.64 3.70
C CYS A 44 9.90 -8.35 4.16
N LYS A 45 10.78 -8.71 3.22
CA LYS A 45 12.06 -9.36 3.54
C LYS A 45 13.20 -8.38 3.86
N SER A 46 13.04 -7.09 3.58
CA SER A 46 14.06 -6.10 3.92
C SER A 46 13.99 -5.77 5.40
N LYS A 47 15.15 -5.76 6.08
CA LYS A 47 15.23 -5.32 7.48
C LYS A 47 15.09 -3.80 7.61
N PHE A 48 15.51 -3.05 6.60
CA PHE A 48 15.51 -1.58 6.60
C PHE A 48 14.14 -0.98 6.29
N LEU A 49 13.34 -1.64 5.46
CA LEU A 49 12.04 -1.13 5.01
C LEU A 49 10.88 -1.51 5.93
N LYS A 50 11.14 -2.18 7.05
CA LYS A 50 10.09 -2.59 8.02
C LYS A 50 9.48 -1.43 8.80
N HIS A 51 10.20 -0.32 8.93
CA HIS A 51 9.76 0.84 9.71
C HIS A 51 8.92 1.83 8.90
N TRP A 52 8.80 1.60 7.60
CA TRP A 52 8.11 2.49 6.67
C TRP A 52 6.80 1.86 6.22
N ASP A 53 5.79 2.69 6.00
CA ASP A 53 4.51 2.21 5.48
C ASP A 53 4.57 2.08 3.96
N PHE A 54 4.31 0.87 3.46
CA PHE A 54 4.22 0.61 2.04
C PHE A 54 2.86 0.01 1.68
N MET A 55 2.33 0.41 0.53
CA MET A 55 1.14 -0.20 -0.09
C MET A 55 1.33 -0.39 -1.59
N ILE A 56 0.42 -1.15 -2.21
CA ILE A 56 0.41 -1.31 -3.67
C ILE A 56 -0.61 -0.32 -4.26
N ARG A 57 -0.13 0.65 -5.03
CA ARG A 57 -0.96 1.55 -5.82
C ARG A 57 -1.31 0.90 -7.16
N GLY A 58 -2.57 0.87 -7.51
CA GLY A 58 -3.05 0.39 -8.81
C GLY A 58 -3.76 1.49 -9.61
N PRO A 59 -4.33 1.14 -10.77
CA PRO A 59 -5.19 2.07 -11.48
C PRO A 59 -6.40 2.43 -10.61
N ARG A 60 -6.79 3.71 -10.61
CA ARG A 60 -8.02 4.17 -9.93
C ARG A 60 -9.22 3.38 -10.45
N LYS A 61 -9.91 2.69 -9.54
CA LYS A 61 -11.16 1.99 -9.85
C LYS A 61 -12.28 2.53 -8.99
N MET A 62 -13.46 2.68 -9.58
CA MET A 62 -14.68 2.98 -8.84
C MET A 62 -15.21 1.66 -8.25
N ASN A 63 -15.51 1.64 -6.96
CA ASN A 63 -16.20 0.51 -6.34
C ASN A 63 -17.73 0.62 -6.59
N ARG A 64 -18.49 -0.42 -6.23
CA ARG A 64 -19.96 -0.46 -6.42
C ARG A 64 -20.72 0.65 -5.66
N HIS A 65 -20.05 1.32 -4.72
CA HIS A 65 -20.61 2.39 -3.90
C HIS A 65 -20.15 3.78 -4.37
N GLY A 66 -19.48 3.87 -5.54
CA GLY A 66 -19.04 5.12 -6.14
C GLY A 66 -17.73 5.70 -5.60
N TYR A 67 -17.09 5.05 -4.62
CA TYR A 67 -15.79 5.49 -4.11
C TYR A 67 -14.65 5.03 -5.01
N LYS A 68 -13.65 5.88 -5.20
CA LYS A 68 -12.41 5.54 -5.92
C LYS A 68 -11.46 4.84 -4.95
N SER A 69 -11.02 3.63 -5.29
CA SER A 69 -9.90 2.97 -4.63
C SER A 69 -8.76 2.77 -5.61
N GLU A 70 -7.57 3.18 -5.20
CA GLU A 70 -6.31 2.94 -5.89
C GLU A 70 -5.33 2.11 -5.05
N TRP A 71 -5.68 1.80 -3.80
CA TRP A 71 -4.79 1.17 -2.85
C TRP A 71 -5.17 -0.28 -2.59
N TYR A 72 -4.19 -1.17 -2.69
CA TYR A 72 -4.35 -2.60 -2.48
C TYR A 72 -3.52 -3.04 -1.29
N VAL A 73 -4.17 -3.73 -0.34
CA VAL A 73 -3.50 -4.33 0.81
C VAL A 73 -2.51 -5.39 0.31
N PRO A 74 -1.21 -5.28 0.67
CA PRO A 74 -0.25 -6.32 0.39
C PRO A 74 -0.57 -7.54 1.26
N ILE A 75 -0.41 -8.75 0.72
CA ILE A 75 -0.93 -10.03 1.28
C ILE A 75 -0.57 -10.24 2.77
N ASN A 76 0.53 -9.65 3.28
CA ASN A 76 0.95 -9.81 4.67
C ASN A 76 0.29 -8.87 5.70
N LYS A 77 -0.49 -7.85 5.31
CA LYS A 77 -1.24 -6.99 6.26
C LYS A 77 -2.65 -7.53 6.57
N GLN A 78 -3.06 -8.68 6.02
CA GLN A 78 -4.39 -9.27 6.27
C GLN A 78 -4.47 -10.14 7.53
N SER A 79 -3.37 -10.36 8.25
CA SER A 79 -3.35 -11.28 9.41
C SER A 79 -3.53 -10.60 10.78
N THR A 80 -3.89 -9.31 10.83
CA THR A 80 -4.13 -8.58 12.10
C THR A 80 -5.50 -7.90 12.19
N ILE A 81 -6.43 -8.16 11.26
CA ILE A 81 -7.80 -7.64 11.38
C ILE A 81 -8.79 -8.76 11.04
N GLY A 82 -9.23 -9.46 12.09
CA GLY A 82 -10.30 -10.45 12.06
C GLY A 82 -9.90 -11.73 12.82
N HIS A 83 -10.52 -12.14 13.91
CA HIS A 83 -11.76 -11.76 14.60
C HIS A 83 -11.51 -11.96 16.10
N ASN A 84 -12.00 -11.03 16.93
CA ASN A 84 -12.39 -11.27 18.32
C ASN A 84 -13.88 -10.93 18.41
#